data_AF-A0A0G1JN70-F1
#
_entry.id   AF-A0A0G1JN70-F1
#
_cell.length_a   1.000
_cell.length_b   1.000
_cell.length_c   1.000
_cell.angle_alpha   90.00
_cell.angle_beta   90.00
_cell.angle_gamma   90.00
#
_symmetry.space_group_name_H-M   'P 1'
#
loop_
_entity.id
_entity.type
_entity.pdbx_description
1 polymer ?
#
loop_
_entity_poly.entity_id
_entity_poly.type
_entity_poly.pdbx_seq_one_letter_code
_entity_poly.pdbx_strand_id
1 'polypeptide(L)'
;SNLFSGPKSKQKEALKKSLQEKVDQPVVLYEQKEVPPTSLKPFTGSQIEVFKVSPQIFKFLESLSPNSPLLAQFNSLLSQEAEVEFIYAMLVRQIRLLITAKTNPNQLKTAPFVKRLLIIQAGKFSLEHLLDLHHRLYLIDKQIKLGKTSLDMESLLTGFLTAL
;
A
#
# COMPACT_ATOMS: atom_id res chain seq x y z
N SER A 1 -14.77 9.47 3.29
CA SER A 1 -16.15 9.81 3.68
C SER A 1 -16.87 8.52 4.07
N ASN A 2 -17.96 8.60 4.84
CA ASN A 2 -18.83 7.45 5.15
C ASN A 2 -20.28 7.80 4.77
N LEU A 3 -20.48 8.34 3.58
CA LEU A 3 -21.79 8.77 3.08
C LEU A 3 -22.70 7.56 2.83
N PHE A 4 -22.13 6.50 2.26
CA PHE A 4 -22.82 5.24 1.94
C PHE A 4 -22.64 4.16 3.01
N SER A 5 -21.83 4.43 4.04
CA SER A 5 -21.51 3.50 5.12
C SER A 5 -21.85 4.06 6.51
N GLY A 6 -22.05 3.16 7.50
CA GLY A 6 -22.37 3.55 8.88
C GLY A 6 -23.83 3.99 9.12
N PRO A 7 -24.14 4.56 10.30
CA PRO A 7 -25.51 4.93 10.66
C PRO A 7 -26.12 5.96 9.71
N LYS A 8 -27.43 5.83 9.47
CA LYS A 8 -28.21 6.80 8.70
C LYS A 8 -28.33 8.11 9.50
N SER A 9 -28.25 9.24 8.82
CA SER A 9 -28.49 10.56 9.42
C SER A 9 -29.16 11.49 8.42
N LYS A 10 -29.93 12.46 8.93
CA LYS A 10 -30.59 13.46 8.08
C LYS A 10 -29.59 14.23 7.21
N GLN A 11 -28.40 14.52 7.74
CA GLN A 11 -27.32 15.18 7.00
C GLN A 11 -26.83 14.34 5.82
N LYS A 12 -26.62 13.03 5.99
CA LYS A 12 -26.18 12.15 4.89
C LYS A 12 -27.23 12.07 3.78
N GLU A 13 -28.50 11.97 4.15
CA GLU A 13 -29.59 11.92 3.18
C GLU A 13 -29.75 13.24 2.41
N ALA A 14 -29.59 14.38 3.08
CA ALA A 14 -29.56 15.69 2.42
C ALA A 14 -28.40 15.80 1.43
N LEU A 15 -27.19 15.37 1.83
CA LEU A 15 -26.01 15.41 0.96
C LEU A 15 -26.17 14.49 -0.26
N LYS A 16 -26.70 13.27 -0.07
CA LYS A 16 -27.01 12.36 -1.19
C LYS A 16 -27.98 13.00 -2.17
N LYS A 17 -29.02 13.68 -1.66
CA LYS A 17 -30.01 14.35 -2.51
C LYS A 17 -29.38 15.47 -3.32
N SER A 18 -28.55 16.32 -2.71
CA SER A 18 -27.83 17.39 -3.44
C SER A 18 -26.89 16.85 -4.51
N LEU A 19 -26.30 15.67 -4.30
CA LEU A 19 -25.41 15.02 -5.28
C LEU A 19 -26.15 14.30 -6.42
N GLN A 20 -27.47 14.13 -6.33
CA GLN A 20 -28.30 13.60 -7.43
C GLN A 20 -28.66 14.69 -8.44
N GLU A 21 -28.59 15.96 -8.04
CA GLU A 21 -28.75 17.09 -8.95
C GLU A 21 -27.53 17.16 -9.87
N LYS A 22 -27.70 17.77 -11.06
CA LYS A 22 -26.62 17.87 -12.03
C LYS A 22 -25.48 18.69 -11.43
N VAL A 23 -24.34 18.06 -11.21
CA VAL A 23 -23.13 18.72 -10.72
C VAL A 23 -22.27 19.08 -11.92
N ASP A 24 -21.90 20.35 -12.07
CA ASP A 24 -21.08 20.84 -13.19
C ASP A 24 -19.60 20.44 -13.06
N GLN A 25 -19.21 19.89 -11.91
CA GLN A 25 -17.84 19.46 -11.61
C GLN A 25 -17.80 17.97 -11.22
N PRO A 26 -16.71 17.26 -11.57
CA PRO A 26 -16.51 15.89 -11.11
C PRO A 26 -16.39 15.84 -9.59
N VAL A 27 -17.23 15.00 -8.97
CA VAL A 27 -17.20 14.75 -7.52
C VAL A 27 -16.60 13.38 -7.26
N VAL A 28 -15.51 13.34 -6.49
CA VAL A 28 -14.88 12.08 -6.05
C VAL A 28 -15.27 11.81 -4.59
N LEU A 29 -15.90 10.68 -4.34
CA LEU A 29 -16.26 10.22 -3.00
C LEU A 29 -15.44 9.00 -2.63
N TYR A 30 -14.56 9.17 -1.65
CA TYR A 30 -13.82 8.06 -1.06
C TYR A 30 -14.65 7.39 0.04
N GLU A 31 -14.80 6.07 -0.01
CA GLU A 31 -15.51 5.23 0.98
C GLU A 31 -14.59 4.12 1.48
N GLN A 32 -14.69 3.80 2.78
CA GLN A 32 -13.86 2.73 3.36
C GLN A 32 -14.33 1.32 2.96
N LYS A 33 -15.60 1.20 2.58
CA LYS A 33 -16.22 -0.06 2.16
C LYS A 33 -16.68 0.08 0.72
N GLU A 34 -16.60 -1.03 0.00
CA GLU A 34 -17.13 -1.12 -1.35
C GLU A 34 -18.61 -0.72 -1.35
N VAL A 35 -18.97 0.25 -2.19
CA VAL A 35 -20.34 0.76 -2.31
C VAL A 35 -21.12 -0.17 -3.22
N PRO A 36 -22.25 -0.75 -2.79
CA PRO A 36 -23.06 -1.60 -3.65
C PRO A 36 -23.55 -0.82 -4.88
N PRO A 37 -23.49 -1.39 -6.10
CA PRO A 37 -23.95 -0.71 -7.32
C PRO A 37 -25.40 -0.21 -7.24
N THR A 38 -26.24 -0.92 -6.47
CA THR A 38 -27.63 -0.51 -6.21
C THR A 38 -27.76 0.83 -5.50
N SER A 39 -26.79 1.22 -4.68
CA SER A 39 -26.76 2.50 -3.97
C SER A 39 -26.47 3.67 -4.88
N LEU A 40 -25.89 3.41 -6.06
CA LEU A 40 -25.51 4.43 -7.03
C LEU A 40 -26.52 4.64 -8.15
N LYS A 41 -27.56 3.80 -8.26
CA LYS A 41 -28.63 3.97 -9.25
C LYS A 41 -29.21 5.39 -9.33
N PRO A 42 -29.39 6.13 -8.21
CA PRO A 42 -29.88 7.51 -8.26
C PRO A 42 -28.90 8.54 -8.83
N PHE A 43 -27.61 8.21 -8.98
CA PHE A 43 -26.55 9.13 -9.38
C PHE A 43 -26.17 8.86 -10.85
N THR A 44 -26.82 9.56 -11.76
CA THR A 44 -26.61 9.36 -13.21
C THR A 44 -25.17 9.69 -13.61
N GLY A 45 -24.50 8.78 -14.30
CA GLY A 45 -23.10 8.96 -14.74
C GLY A 45 -22.05 8.65 -13.68
N SER A 46 -22.44 8.17 -12.49
CA SER A 46 -21.48 7.75 -11.46
C SER A 46 -20.72 6.48 -11.87
N GLN A 47 -19.45 6.39 -11.48
CA GLN A 47 -18.60 5.21 -11.66
C GLN A 47 -18.09 4.72 -10.30
N ILE A 48 -17.90 3.41 -10.17
CA ILE A 48 -17.25 2.81 -8.99
C ILE A 48 -15.85 2.39 -9.41
N GLU A 49 -14.86 2.93 -8.72
CA GLU A 49 -13.48 2.46 -8.81
C GLU A 49 -13.13 1.70 -7.53
N VAL A 50 -12.65 0.46 -7.67
CA VAL A 50 -12.30 -0.40 -6.54
C VAL A 50 -10.80 -0.71 -6.58
N PHE A 51 -10.09 -0.22 -5.57
CA PHE A 51 -8.63 -0.36 -5.45
C PHE A 51 -8.29 -1.58 -4.59
N LYS A 52 -8.46 -2.79 -5.15
CA LYS A 52 -8.12 -4.03 -4.43
C LYS A 52 -6.60 -4.22 -4.40
N VAL A 53 -6.07 -4.52 -3.23
CA VAL A 53 -4.65 -4.90 -3.09
C VAL A 53 -4.44 -6.29 -3.69
N SER A 54 -3.62 -6.39 -4.74
CA SER A 54 -3.27 -7.68 -5.36
C SER A 54 -2.60 -8.61 -4.34
N PRO A 55 -3.04 -9.87 -4.17
CA PRO A 55 -2.36 -10.83 -3.30
C PRO A 55 -0.89 -11.07 -3.66
N GLN A 56 -0.49 -10.77 -4.90
CA GLN A 56 0.88 -10.93 -5.36
C GLN A 56 1.87 -10.01 -4.63
N ILE A 57 1.43 -8.83 -4.17
CA ILE A 57 2.30 -7.95 -3.39
C ILE A 57 2.77 -8.64 -2.11
N PHE A 58 1.92 -9.40 -1.44
CA PHE A 58 2.28 -10.09 -0.21
C PHE A 58 3.27 -11.23 -0.48
N LYS A 59 3.10 -11.98 -1.58
CA LYS A 59 4.06 -13.00 -2.01
C LYS A 59 5.43 -12.42 -2.32
N PHE A 60 5.47 -11.26 -2.99
CA PHE A 60 6.70 -10.52 -3.25
C PHE A 60 7.36 -10.06 -1.94
N LEU A 61 6.60 -9.52 -1.00
CA LEU A 61 7.15 -9.10 0.30
C LEU A 61 7.67 -10.28 1.11
N GLU A 62 7.02 -11.45 1.07
CA GLU A 62 7.46 -12.67 1.75
C GLU A 62 8.74 -13.28 1.13
N SER A 63 9.03 -12.98 -0.14
CA SER A 63 10.25 -13.45 -0.82
C SER A 63 11.48 -12.59 -0.54
N LEU A 64 11.33 -11.46 0.18
CA LEU A 64 12.47 -10.67 0.67
C LEU A 64 13.37 -11.52 1.57
N SER A 65 14.64 -11.61 1.20
CA SER A 65 15.73 -12.20 1.97
C SER A 65 17.06 -11.68 1.42
N PRO A 66 18.15 -11.69 2.21
CA PRO A 66 19.44 -11.24 1.70
C PRO A 66 19.84 -12.00 0.43
N ASN A 67 20.27 -11.27 -0.59
CA ASN A 67 20.69 -11.77 -1.91
C ASN A 67 19.58 -12.49 -2.71
N SER A 68 18.29 -12.25 -2.44
CA SER A 68 17.24 -12.86 -3.26
C SER A 68 17.06 -12.15 -4.61
N PRO A 69 16.91 -12.89 -5.73
CA PRO A 69 16.67 -12.31 -7.04
C PRO A 69 15.20 -11.85 -7.16
N LEU A 70 14.94 -10.57 -6.87
CA LEU A 70 13.58 -10.03 -6.76
C LEU A 70 13.10 -9.26 -8.00
N LEU A 71 13.99 -8.90 -8.92
CA LEU A 71 13.65 -8.03 -10.05
C LEU A 71 12.54 -8.59 -10.95
N ALA A 72 12.54 -9.89 -11.23
CA ALA A 72 11.48 -10.49 -12.03
C ALA A 72 10.11 -10.40 -11.37
N GLN A 73 10.05 -10.54 -10.03
CA GLN A 73 8.79 -10.40 -9.28
C GLN A 73 8.36 -8.93 -9.21
N PHE A 74 9.31 -8.00 -9.04
CA PHE A 74 9.04 -6.57 -9.05
C PHE A 74 8.48 -6.10 -10.41
N ASN A 75 9.11 -6.49 -11.52
CA ASN A 75 8.63 -6.17 -12.86
C ASN A 75 7.26 -6.78 -13.14
N SER A 76 7.01 -8.00 -12.64
CA SER A 76 5.69 -8.62 -12.74
C SER A 76 4.61 -7.81 -12.00
N LEU A 77 4.91 -7.26 -10.82
CA LEU A 77 3.98 -6.38 -10.10
C LEU A 77 3.69 -5.10 -10.89
N LEU A 78 4.71 -4.47 -11.45
CA LEU A 78 4.54 -3.26 -12.27
C LEU A 78 3.67 -3.52 -13.50
N SER A 79 3.86 -4.69 -14.15
CA SER A 79 3.04 -5.10 -15.31
C SER A 79 1.57 -5.37 -14.98
N GLN A 80 1.23 -5.54 -13.70
CA GLN A 80 -0.13 -5.75 -13.21
C GLN A 80 -0.77 -4.47 -12.66
N GLU A 81 -0.31 -3.32 -13.13
CA GLU A 81 -0.85 -1.99 -12.77
C GLU A 81 -0.73 -1.66 -11.27
N ALA A 82 0.20 -2.30 -10.55
CA ALA A 82 0.52 -1.85 -9.20
C ALA A 82 1.32 -0.55 -9.27
N GLU A 83 0.77 0.53 -8.71
CA GLU A 83 1.49 1.80 -8.56
C GLU A 83 2.80 1.59 -7.80
N VAL A 84 3.90 2.14 -8.34
CA VAL A 84 5.24 1.96 -7.76
C VAL A 84 5.33 2.56 -6.36
N GLU A 85 4.61 3.65 -6.10
CA GLU A 85 4.46 4.30 -4.80
C GLU A 85 3.81 3.37 -3.78
N PHE A 86 2.84 2.56 -4.23
CA PHE A 86 2.20 1.56 -3.38
C PHE A 86 3.18 0.42 -3.05
N ILE A 87 3.94 -0.09 -4.04
CA ILE A 87 4.98 -1.10 -3.81
C ILE A 87 6.03 -0.57 -2.82
N TYR A 88 6.49 0.67 -3.02
CA TYR A 88 7.41 1.36 -2.11
C TYR A 88 6.88 1.42 -0.68
N ALA A 89 5.64 1.91 -0.49
CA ALA A 89 5.02 2.02 0.83
C ALA A 89 4.91 0.64 1.52
N MET A 90 4.62 -0.41 0.74
CA MET A 90 4.56 -1.78 1.21
C MET A 90 5.94 -2.35 1.61
N LEU A 91 7.00 -2.03 0.86
CA LEU A 91 8.38 -2.36 1.23
C LEU A 91 8.79 -1.71 2.55
N VAL A 92 8.57 -0.40 2.69
CA VAL A 92 8.87 0.33 3.94
C VAL A 92 8.12 -0.30 5.12
N ARG A 93 6.82 -0.58 4.94
CA ARG A 93 6.02 -1.25 5.95
C ARG A 93 6.59 -2.62 6.31
N GLN A 94 6.98 -3.42 5.32
CA GLN A 94 7.52 -4.75 5.54
C GLN A 94 8.84 -4.71 6.31
N ILE A 95 9.79 -3.85 5.93
CA ILE A 95 11.05 -3.70 6.66
C ILE A 95 10.80 -3.29 8.12
N ARG A 96 9.88 -2.36 8.39
CA ARG A 96 9.51 -2.03 9.78
C ARG A 96 8.93 -3.22 10.54
N LEU A 97 8.10 -4.04 9.90
CA LEU A 97 7.56 -5.26 10.53
C LEU A 97 8.66 -6.27 10.82
N LEU A 98 9.64 -6.43 9.92
CA LEU A 98 10.79 -7.31 10.14
C LEU A 98 11.68 -6.81 11.28
N ILE A 99 11.92 -5.50 11.38
CA ILE A 99 12.62 -4.90 12.52
C ILE A 99 11.89 -5.23 13.83
N THR A 100 10.57 -4.97 13.89
CA THR A 100 9.78 -5.29 15.08
C THR A 100 9.78 -6.78 15.39
N ALA A 101 9.69 -7.65 14.37
CA ALA A 101 9.78 -9.09 14.54
C ALA A 101 11.15 -9.53 15.09
N LYS A 102 12.23 -8.83 14.74
CA LYS A 102 13.59 -9.10 15.19
C LYS A 102 13.85 -8.62 16.62
N THR A 103 13.31 -7.46 17.00
CA THR A 103 13.63 -6.79 18.28
C THR A 103 12.59 -7.00 19.36
N ASN A 104 11.30 -6.93 19.01
CA ASN A 104 10.18 -7.08 19.95
C ASN A 104 8.94 -7.67 19.27
N PRO A 105 8.92 -8.99 18.99
CA PRO A 105 7.80 -9.62 18.30
C PRO A 105 6.44 -9.47 19.00
N ASN A 106 6.41 -9.15 20.29
CA ASN A 106 5.17 -8.94 21.04
C ASN A 106 4.44 -7.65 20.66
N GLN A 107 5.13 -6.70 20.03
CA GLN A 107 4.51 -5.47 19.51
C GLN A 107 3.84 -5.67 18.14
N LEU A 108 3.99 -6.83 17.50
CA LEU A 108 3.31 -7.14 16.23
C LEU A 108 1.80 -7.33 16.46
N LYS A 109 1.02 -6.32 16.05
CA LYS A 109 -0.46 -6.35 16.06
C LYS A 109 -1.00 -7.01 14.79
N THR A 110 -0.64 -8.27 14.56
CA THR A 110 -1.09 -9.07 13.40
C THR A 110 -1.67 -10.41 13.85
N ALA A 111 -2.38 -11.11 12.97
CA ALA A 111 -2.84 -12.47 13.24
C ALA A 111 -1.66 -13.41 13.58
N PRO A 112 -1.85 -14.45 14.42
CA PRO A 112 -0.76 -15.33 14.86
C PRO A 112 0.02 -15.98 13.71
N PHE A 113 -0.69 -16.38 12.64
CA PHE A 113 -0.07 -16.93 11.43
C PHE A 113 0.90 -15.94 10.76
N VAL A 114 0.44 -14.70 10.54
CA VAL A 114 1.26 -13.63 9.93
C VAL A 114 2.45 -13.30 10.83
N LYS A 115 2.25 -13.24 12.14
CA LYS A 115 3.32 -13.02 13.11
C LYS A 115 4.41 -14.09 12.99
N ARG A 116 4.03 -15.36 12.85
CA ARG A 116 4.97 -16.47 12.66
C ARG A 116 5.78 -16.31 11.37
N LEU A 117 5.12 -15.97 10.25
CA LEU A 117 5.80 -15.74 8.97
C LEU A 117 6.82 -14.60 9.07
N LEU A 118 6.44 -13.48 9.69
CA LEU A 118 7.33 -12.32 9.90
C LEU A 118 8.55 -12.69 10.75
N ILE A 119 8.39 -13.48 11.81
CA ILE A 119 9.51 -13.93 12.65
C ILE A 119 10.47 -14.82 11.86
N ILE A 120 9.95 -15.78 11.07
CA ILE A 120 10.78 -16.64 10.21
C ILE A 120 11.54 -15.79 9.19
N GLN A 121 10.86 -14.85 8.54
CA GLN A 121 11.47 -13.98 7.55
C GLN A 121 12.54 -13.07 8.17
N ALA A 122 12.26 -12.44 9.31
CA ALA A 122 13.23 -11.61 10.04
C ALA A 122 14.45 -12.43 10.51
N GLY A 123 14.27 -13.73 10.74
CA GLY A 123 15.36 -14.67 11.01
C GLY A 123 16.45 -14.67 9.94
N LYS A 124 16.11 -14.37 8.68
CA LYS A 124 17.06 -14.35 7.54
C LYS A 124 17.96 -13.11 7.51
N PHE A 125 17.66 -12.07 8.27
CA PHE A 125 18.40 -10.81 8.27
C PHE A 125 19.11 -10.58 9.61
N SER A 126 20.24 -9.86 9.64
CA SER A 126 20.73 -9.25 10.88
C SER A 126 19.91 -7.99 11.20
N LEU A 127 19.99 -7.51 12.45
CA LEU A 127 19.30 -6.26 12.82
C LEU A 127 19.93 -5.06 12.11
N GLU A 128 21.25 -5.02 12.03
CA GLU A 128 22.03 -3.98 11.37
C GLU A 128 21.63 -3.88 9.89
N HIS A 129 21.46 -5.03 9.23
CA HIS A 129 21.03 -5.06 7.84
C HIS A 129 19.61 -4.52 7.68
N LEU A 130 18.66 -4.88 8.55
CA LEU A 130 17.30 -4.32 8.49
C LEU A 130 17.26 -2.80 8.74
N LEU A 131 18.11 -2.29 9.64
CA LEU A 131 18.24 -0.87 9.91
C LEU A 131 18.85 -0.10 8.72
N ASP A 132 19.85 -0.69 8.06
CA ASP A 132 20.41 -0.15 6.82
C ASP A 132 19.35 -0.10 5.70
N LEU A 133 18.62 -1.18 5.47
CA LEU A 133 17.53 -1.22 4.48
C LEU A 133 16.47 -0.14 4.78
N HIS A 134 16.09 0.02 6.05
CA HIS A 134 15.16 1.06 6.46
C HIS A 134 15.71 2.47 6.19
N HIS A 135 17.00 2.70 6.45
CA HIS A 135 17.65 3.97 6.17
C HIS A 135 17.74 4.26 4.66
N ARG A 136 18.08 3.26 3.84
CA ARG A 136 18.13 3.38 2.37
C ARG A 136 16.75 3.73 1.79
N LEU A 137 15.68 3.10 2.27
CA LEU A 137 14.32 3.46 1.87
C LEU A 137 13.96 4.90 2.27
N TYR A 138 14.37 5.35 3.46
CA TYR A 138 14.21 6.76 3.85
C TYR A 138 14.97 7.72 2.91
N LEU A 139 16.18 7.36 2.47
CA LEU A 139 16.94 8.18 1.53
C LEU A 139 16.23 8.30 0.17
N ILE A 140 15.62 7.23 -0.32
CA ILE A 140 14.79 7.25 -1.54
C ILE A 140 13.63 8.24 -1.40
N ASP A 141 12.85 8.17 -0.31
CA ASP A 141 11.74 9.11 -0.04
C ASP A 141 12.21 10.56 -0.04
N LYS A 142 13.32 10.80 0.66
CA LYS A 142 13.91 12.13 0.80
C LYS A 142 14.41 12.67 -0.54
N GLN A 143 15.02 11.83 -1.36
CA GLN A 143 15.51 12.23 -2.68
C GLN A 143 14.35 12.64 -3.60
N ILE A 144 13.29 11.83 -3.65
CA ILE A 144 12.12 12.10 -4.50
C ILE A 144 11.38 13.36 -4.04
N LYS A 145 11.02 13.44 -2.74
CA LYS A 145 10.23 14.58 -2.21
C LYS A 145 10.96 15.91 -2.25
N LEU A 146 12.29 15.90 -2.24
CA LEU A 146 13.10 17.12 -2.33
C LEU A 146 13.56 17.42 -3.75
N GLY A 147 13.15 16.64 -4.76
CA GLY A 147 13.61 16.81 -6.14
C GLY A 147 15.13 16.70 -6.29
N LYS A 148 15.79 15.91 -5.43
CA LYS A 148 17.26 15.75 -5.38
C LYS A 148 17.78 14.61 -6.27
N THR A 149 16.93 14.07 -7.12
CA THR A 149 17.24 12.97 -8.03
C THR A 149 16.50 13.20 -9.34
N SER A 150 17.16 12.85 -10.45
CA SER A 150 16.52 12.77 -11.78
C SER A 150 15.95 11.38 -12.06
N LEU A 151 16.24 10.40 -11.20
CA LEU A 151 15.69 9.05 -11.28
C LEU A 151 14.29 9.01 -10.67
N ASP A 152 13.40 8.27 -11.31
CA ASP A 152 12.08 7.95 -10.78
C ASP A 152 12.12 6.89 -9.66
N MET A 153 10.98 6.68 -9.02
CA MET A 153 10.87 5.72 -7.91
C MET A 153 11.15 4.29 -8.37
N GLU A 154 10.76 3.92 -9.59
CA GLU A 154 10.99 2.59 -10.16
C GLU A 154 12.49 2.29 -10.30
N SER A 155 13.25 3.23 -10.86
CA SER A 155 14.71 3.10 -11.01
C SER A 155 15.41 3.00 -9.66
N LEU A 156 15.00 3.82 -8.70
CA LEU A 156 15.55 3.80 -7.34
C LEU A 156 15.23 2.49 -6.60
N LEU A 157 14.01 1.98 -6.75
CA LEU A 157 13.63 0.69 -6.18
C LEU A 157 14.34 -0.49 -6.85
N THR A 158 14.55 -0.43 -8.16
CA THR A 158 15.36 -1.42 -8.89
C THR A 158 16.75 -1.51 -8.27
N GLY A 159 17.41 -0.36 -8.08
CA GLY A 159 18.71 -0.30 -7.39
C GLY A 159 18.67 -0.81 -5.96
N PHE A 160 17.62 -0.47 -5.20
CA PHE A 160 17.42 -0.99 -3.85
C PHE A 160 17.34 -2.53 -3.81
N LEU A 161 16.52 -3.11 -4.68
CA LEU A 161 16.26 -4.56 -4.75
C LEU A 161 17.48 -5.36 -5.25
N THR A 162 18.33 -4.76 -6.10
CA THR A 162 19.58 -5.41 -6.53
C THR A 162 20.63 -5.54 -5.43
N ALA A 163 20.52 -4.71 -4.40
CA ALA A 163 21.48 -4.62 -3.30
C ALA A 163 20.84 -5.02 -1.96
N LEU A 164 19.89 -5.95 -1.99
CA LEU A 164 19.15 -6.50 -0.85
C LEU A 164 19.80 -7.80 -0.38
#